data_AF-A0A2K6Q1L8-F1
#
_entry.id   AF-A0A2K6Q1L8-F1
#
_cell.length_a   1.000
_cell.length_b   1.000
_cell.length_c   1.000
_cell.angle_alpha   90.00
_cell.angle_beta   90.00
_cell.angle_gamma   90.00
#
_symmetry.space_group_name_H-M   'P 1'
#
loop_
_entity.id
_entity.type
_entity.pdbx_description
1 polymer ?
#
loop_
_entity_poly.entity_id
_entity_poly.type
_entity_poly.pdbx_seq_one_letter_code
_entity_poly.pdbx_strand_id
1 'polypeptide(L)'
;MSPPLLLLPLLLLLPLLNVEPAEATLIRIPLRRVHPGLRTLNLLRRWGKPAKLPRLGAPSPGDKPALVPLSKFLDAQYFGEIGLGTPPQNFTVVFDTGSSNLWVPSRRCHFFSVPCWFHRRFNPNASSSFQPNGTKFAIQYGTGRVDGILSEDKLTIGGIKGASVIFGEALWESSLVFTVSRPDGILGLGFPILSVEGVQPPLDVLVEQGLLDKPVFSFYLNRDSEVADGGELVLGGSDPAHYIPPLTFVPVTVRAYWQIHMERVTVGSGLTLCARGCAAILDTGTPVIIGPTEEIRALHEAIGGIPLLAGEYIIRCSEIPKLPAVSLLIGGVWFNLTAQDYVIQFAQGDVRLCLSGFRALDIASPPVPVWILGDVFLGAYVAVFDRGDMKSGARVGLARARPRQADLGRRETARAQYRG
;
A
#
# COMPACT_ATOMS: atom_id res chain seq x y z
N MET A 1 -75.72 -42.77 -11.95
CA MET A 1 -74.64 -43.77 -12.13
C MET A 1 -73.50 -43.10 -12.87
N SER A 2 -72.47 -42.67 -12.14
CA SER A 2 -71.15 -42.25 -12.65
C SER A 2 -70.15 -42.45 -11.50
N PRO A 3 -69.01 -43.14 -11.67
CA PRO A 3 -67.99 -43.23 -10.63
C PRO A 3 -67.05 -42.00 -10.68
N PRO A 4 -66.32 -41.70 -9.59
CA PRO A 4 -65.55 -40.46 -9.44
C PRO A 4 -64.14 -40.56 -10.08
N LEU A 5 -63.64 -39.42 -10.53
CA LEU A 5 -62.27 -39.23 -11.03
C LEU A 5 -61.24 -39.44 -9.90
N LEU A 6 -60.27 -40.31 -10.15
CA LEU A 6 -59.03 -40.42 -9.37
C LEU A 6 -58.01 -39.38 -9.88
N LEU A 7 -57.62 -38.45 -9.01
CA LEU A 7 -56.45 -37.58 -9.19
C LEU A 7 -55.17 -38.37 -8.92
N LEU A 8 -54.21 -38.35 -9.86
CA LEU A 8 -52.79 -38.61 -9.59
C LEU A 8 -52.03 -37.29 -9.76
N PRO A 9 -51.21 -36.85 -8.78
CA PRO A 9 -50.31 -35.72 -8.97
C PRO A 9 -49.05 -36.20 -9.70
N LEU A 10 -48.74 -35.56 -10.82
CA LEU A 10 -47.50 -35.75 -11.57
C LEU A 10 -46.36 -35.08 -10.79
N LEU A 11 -45.52 -35.87 -10.11
CA LEU A 11 -44.29 -35.39 -9.48
C LEU A 11 -43.25 -35.11 -10.56
N LEU A 12 -43.05 -33.84 -10.92
CA LEU A 12 -41.92 -33.39 -11.74
C LEU A 12 -40.68 -33.27 -10.85
N LEU A 13 -39.80 -34.27 -10.89
CA LEU A 13 -38.43 -34.15 -10.37
C LEU A 13 -37.62 -33.21 -11.28
N LEU A 14 -37.43 -31.96 -10.85
CA LEU A 14 -36.41 -31.08 -11.39
C LEU A 14 -35.03 -31.52 -10.84
N PRO A 15 -34.03 -31.83 -11.69
CA PRO A 15 -32.69 -32.07 -11.20
C PRO A 15 -32.12 -30.73 -10.72
N LEU A 16 -31.86 -30.61 -9.42
CA LEU A 16 -31.04 -29.55 -8.86
C LEU A 16 -29.62 -29.73 -9.40
N LEU A 17 -29.30 -29.02 -10.49
CA LEU A 17 -27.93 -28.76 -10.87
C LEU A 17 -27.30 -27.93 -9.74
N ASN A 18 -26.58 -28.60 -8.84
CA ASN A 18 -25.58 -27.97 -7.99
C ASN A 18 -24.48 -27.44 -8.91
N VAL A 19 -24.68 -26.24 -9.43
CA VAL A 19 -23.58 -25.44 -9.96
C VAL A 19 -22.77 -25.01 -8.74
N GLU A 20 -21.66 -25.70 -8.48
CA GLU A 20 -20.64 -25.15 -7.60
C GLU A 20 -20.30 -23.75 -8.13
N PRO A 21 -20.35 -22.69 -7.29
CA PRO A 21 -19.98 -21.37 -7.73
C PRO A 21 -18.54 -21.43 -8.23
N ALA A 22 -18.33 -21.08 -9.50
CA ALA A 22 -17.00 -20.97 -10.07
C ALA A 22 -16.13 -20.16 -9.09
N GLU A 23 -15.06 -20.79 -8.61
CA GLU A 23 -14.15 -20.14 -7.68
C GLU A 23 -13.60 -18.89 -8.39
N ALA A 24 -13.91 -17.71 -7.85
CA ALA A 24 -13.52 -16.45 -8.47
C ALA A 24 -12.01 -16.47 -8.69
N THR A 25 -11.57 -16.26 -9.94
CA THR A 25 -10.18 -16.44 -10.30
C THR A 25 -9.34 -15.36 -9.64
N LEU A 26 -8.54 -15.75 -8.63
CA LEU A 26 -7.62 -14.85 -7.95
C LEU A 26 -6.42 -14.55 -8.87
N ILE A 27 -6.17 -13.27 -9.13
CA ILE A 27 -5.03 -12.81 -9.90
C ILE A 27 -3.88 -12.48 -8.94
N ARG A 28 -2.76 -13.17 -9.08
CA ARG A 28 -1.62 -13.11 -8.17
C ARG A 28 -0.46 -12.36 -8.80
N ILE A 29 0.02 -11.34 -8.11
CA ILE A 29 1.12 -10.48 -8.57
C ILE A 29 2.24 -10.56 -7.53
N PRO A 30 3.39 -11.19 -7.87
CA PRO A 30 4.51 -11.27 -6.96
C PRO A 30 5.11 -9.87 -6.73
N LEU A 31 5.41 -9.56 -5.47
CA LEU A 31 6.07 -8.34 -5.06
C LEU A 31 7.55 -8.61 -4.81
N ARG A 32 8.38 -7.63 -5.13
CA ARG A 32 9.80 -7.61 -4.78
C ARG A 32 10.03 -6.58 -3.69
N ARG A 33 10.98 -6.87 -2.81
CA ARG A 33 11.40 -5.95 -1.76
C ARG A 33 12.71 -5.26 -2.12
N VAL A 34 12.81 -3.96 -1.85
CA VAL A 34 14.08 -3.23 -1.88
C VAL A 34 14.90 -3.65 -0.67
N HIS A 35 16.02 -4.37 -0.87
CA HIS A 35 16.98 -4.63 0.21
C HIS A 35 17.74 -3.34 0.52
N PRO A 36 17.62 -2.83 1.75
CA PRO A 36 18.35 -1.64 2.11
C PRO A 36 19.79 -2.01 2.47
N GLY A 37 20.71 -1.81 1.53
CA GLY A 37 22.12 -1.64 1.88
C GLY A 37 22.32 -0.27 2.55
N LEU A 38 23.38 -0.08 3.34
CA LEU A 38 23.65 1.23 3.97
C LEU A 38 23.84 2.36 2.92
N ARG A 39 24.09 2.01 1.64
CA ARG A 39 24.13 2.93 0.49
C ARG A 39 22.81 3.68 0.25
N THR A 40 21.66 3.15 0.67
CA THR A 40 20.35 3.84 0.56
C THR A 40 20.03 4.75 1.74
N LEU A 41 20.82 4.72 2.84
CA LEU A 41 20.79 5.78 3.86
C LEU A 41 21.51 7.02 3.31
N ASN A 42 20.88 7.65 2.32
CA ASN A 42 21.45 8.79 1.64
C ASN A 42 21.58 9.98 2.60
N LEU A 43 22.84 10.26 2.97
CA LEU A 43 23.30 11.52 3.58
C LEU A 43 22.92 12.76 2.75
N LEU A 44 22.45 12.59 1.50
CA LEU A 44 21.94 13.64 0.61
C LEU A 44 20.54 14.17 0.96
N ARG A 45 19.83 13.57 1.93
CA ARG A 45 18.67 14.23 2.57
C ARG A 45 18.99 15.63 3.14
N ARG A 46 20.28 15.92 3.33
CA ARG A 46 20.86 17.15 3.86
C ARG A 46 20.65 18.40 2.99
N TRP A 47 20.17 18.27 1.74
CA TRP A 47 19.95 19.44 0.85
C TRP A 47 18.50 19.83 0.60
N GLY A 48 17.53 19.13 1.19
CA GLY A 48 16.19 19.70 1.36
C GLY A 48 16.19 20.57 2.61
N LYS A 49 16.00 21.90 2.48
CA LYS A 49 15.59 22.71 3.63
C LYS A 49 14.40 22.01 4.31
N PRO A 50 14.27 22.01 5.65
CA PRO A 50 13.03 21.57 6.27
C PRO A 50 11.90 22.28 5.54
N ALA A 51 10.95 21.52 5.01
CA ALA A 51 9.81 22.10 4.33
C ALA A 51 9.18 23.08 5.33
N LYS A 52 9.40 24.38 5.12
CA LYS A 52 8.47 25.36 5.65
C LYS A 52 7.15 24.93 5.03
N LEU A 53 6.19 24.52 5.88
CA LEU A 53 4.82 24.35 5.43
C LEU A 53 4.50 25.55 4.53
N PRO A 54 3.91 25.33 3.34
CA PRO A 54 3.17 26.41 2.73
C PRO A 54 2.26 26.93 3.83
N ARG A 55 2.41 28.20 4.20
CA ARG A 55 1.31 28.91 4.85
C ARG A 55 0.23 28.91 3.79
N LEU A 56 -0.60 27.86 3.75
CA LEU A 56 -1.92 27.97 3.18
C LEU A 56 -2.52 29.14 3.95
N GLY A 57 -2.72 30.26 3.24
CA GLY A 57 -3.49 31.36 3.78
C GLY A 57 -4.76 30.79 4.39
N ALA A 58 -5.18 31.38 5.51
CA ALA A 58 -6.42 30.98 6.18
C ALA A 58 -7.50 30.78 5.11
N PRO A 59 -8.21 29.64 5.12
CA PRO A 59 -9.24 29.38 4.13
C PRO A 59 -10.25 30.53 4.17
N SER A 60 -10.50 31.13 3.01
CA SER A 60 -11.61 32.05 2.86
C SER A 60 -12.90 31.29 3.21
N PRO A 61 -13.89 31.90 3.87
CA PRO A 61 -15.15 31.23 4.17
C PRO A 61 -15.83 30.83 2.84
N GLY A 62 -15.75 29.54 2.47
CA GLY A 62 -16.31 29.03 1.21
C GLY A 62 -15.54 27.89 0.53
N ASP A 63 -14.28 27.65 0.88
CA ASP A 63 -13.49 26.58 0.25
C ASP A 63 -13.85 25.20 0.82
N LYS A 64 -14.27 24.29 -0.07
CA LYS A 64 -14.46 22.87 0.26
C LYS A 64 -13.12 22.27 0.71
N PRO A 65 -13.08 21.39 1.71
CA PRO A 65 -11.83 20.72 2.09
C PRO A 65 -11.28 19.95 0.89
N ALA A 66 -10.13 20.38 0.38
CA ALA A 66 -9.45 19.72 -0.74
C ALA A 66 -8.86 18.40 -0.24
N LEU A 67 -9.38 17.28 -0.74
CA LEU A 67 -8.78 15.96 -0.55
C LEU A 67 -7.55 15.90 -1.47
N VAL A 68 -6.38 15.64 -0.90
CA VAL A 68 -5.11 15.62 -1.62
C VAL A 68 -4.49 14.23 -1.46
N PRO A 69 -3.93 13.61 -2.52
CA PRO A 69 -3.17 12.37 -2.37
C PRO A 69 -2.21 12.44 -1.19
N LEU A 70 -2.07 11.34 -0.44
CA LEU A 70 -1.23 11.36 0.74
C LEU A 70 0.20 11.77 0.35
N SER A 71 0.60 12.94 0.84
CA SER A 71 1.91 13.52 0.56
C SER A 71 2.97 12.82 1.41
N LYS A 72 3.23 11.52 1.22
CA LYS A 72 4.21 10.79 2.02
C LYS A 72 4.91 9.65 1.26
N PHE A 73 6.23 9.77 1.22
CA PHE A 73 7.26 8.74 1.02
C PHE A 73 7.48 8.10 -0.36
N LEU A 74 8.78 8.01 -0.70
CA LEU A 74 9.38 7.18 -1.75
C LEU A 74 10.64 6.49 -1.20
N ASP A 75 10.48 5.88 -0.02
CA ASP A 75 11.31 4.76 0.44
C ASP A 75 10.43 3.48 0.45
N ALA A 76 9.46 3.40 -0.47
CA ALA A 76 8.53 2.28 -0.60
C ALA A 76 9.33 0.99 -0.80
N GLN A 77 9.09 0.01 0.09
CA GLN A 77 9.91 -1.19 0.12
C GLN A 77 9.45 -2.21 -0.91
N TYR A 78 8.18 -2.16 -1.33
CA TYR A 78 7.56 -3.20 -2.15
C TYR A 78 7.11 -2.65 -3.49
N PHE A 79 7.43 -3.38 -4.55
CA PHE A 79 7.04 -3.05 -5.91
C PHE A 79 6.81 -4.32 -6.73
N GLY A 80 5.99 -4.23 -7.77
CA GLY A 80 5.84 -5.31 -8.75
C GLY A 80 5.93 -4.79 -10.17
N GLU A 81 5.70 -5.68 -11.13
CA GLU A 81 5.82 -5.36 -12.55
C GLU A 81 4.44 -5.19 -13.21
N ILE A 82 4.34 -4.17 -14.05
CA ILE A 82 3.23 -3.94 -14.98
C ILE A 82 3.78 -3.77 -16.40
N GLY A 83 2.92 -3.92 -17.41
CA GLY A 83 3.23 -3.62 -18.80
C GLY A 83 2.30 -2.53 -19.35
N LEU A 84 2.83 -1.59 -20.13
CA LEU A 84 2.05 -0.59 -20.86
C LEU A 84 2.35 -0.66 -22.35
N GLY A 85 1.32 -0.72 -23.18
CA GLY A 85 1.44 -0.70 -24.63
C GLY A 85 1.36 -2.05 -25.34
N THR A 86 1.41 -1.98 -26.67
CA THR A 86 1.43 -3.15 -27.57
C THR A 86 2.61 -3.03 -28.54
N PRO A 87 3.67 -3.86 -28.43
CA PRO A 87 3.90 -4.83 -27.35
C PRO A 87 4.12 -4.16 -25.98
N PRO A 88 3.89 -4.88 -24.86
CA PRO A 88 4.04 -4.31 -23.52
C PRO A 88 5.46 -3.82 -23.23
N GLN A 89 5.55 -2.57 -22.74
CA GLN A 89 6.75 -1.99 -22.14
C GLN A 89 6.66 -2.17 -20.62
N ASN A 90 7.60 -2.91 -20.03
CA ASN A 90 7.50 -3.30 -18.61
C ASN A 90 8.05 -2.22 -17.68
N PHE A 91 7.32 -1.92 -16.61
CA PHE A 91 7.70 -0.98 -15.55
C PHE A 91 7.62 -1.64 -14.18
N THR A 92 8.53 -1.27 -13.29
CA THR A 92 8.37 -1.57 -11.86
C THR A 92 7.57 -0.44 -11.20
N VAL A 93 6.52 -0.78 -10.45
CA VAL A 93 5.66 0.22 -9.79
C VAL A 93 5.40 -0.13 -8.34
N VAL A 94 5.28 0.92 -7.52
CA VAL A 94 4.65 0.81 -6.20
C VAL A 94 3.15 0.71 -6.40
N PHE A 95 2.52 -0.31 -5.81
CA PHE A 95 1.06 -0.39 -5.73
C PHE A 95 0.61 0.34 -4.48
N ASP A 96 0.07 1.54 -4.65
CA ASP A 96 -0.06 2.54 -3.59
C ASP A 96 -1.53 2.78 -3.21
N THR A 97 -1.93 2.40 -2.00
CA THR A 97 -3.29 2.67 -1.50
C THR A 97 -3.50 4.11 -1.02
N GLY A 98 -2.45 4.93 -0.94
CA GLY A 98 -2.48 6.35 -0.57
C GLY A 98 -2.73 7.33 -1.74
N SER A 99 -2.67 6.86 -2.99
CA SER A 99 -2.92 7.64 -4.22
C SER A 99 -3.78 6.87 -5.24
N SER A 100 -4.24 7.54 -6.30
CA SER A 100 -5.24 6.98 -7.24
C SER A 100 -4.86 7.04 -8.73
N ASN A 101 -3.76 7.71 -9.08
CA ASN A 101 -3.30 7.79 -10.46
C ASN A 101 -2.27 6.69 -10.75
N LEU A 102 -2.25 6.20 -11.98
CA LEU A 102 -1.10 5.49 -12.55
C LEU A 102 -0.20 6.50 -13.27
N TRP A 103 1.10 6.49 -13.01
CA TRP A 103 2.07 7.26 -13.78
C TRP A 103 3.41 6.54 -13.90
N VAL A 104 4.09 6.76 -15.02
CA VAL A 104 5.45 6.27 -15.30
C VAL A 104 6.28 7.35 -15.99
N PRO A 105 7.63 7.33 -15.90
CA PRO A 105 8.50 8.24 -16.62
C PRO A 105 8.28 8.15 -18.12
N SER A 106 8.30 9.28 -18.83
CA SER A 106 8.16 9.33 -20.29
C SER A 106 9.51 9.49 -20.99
N ARG A 107 9.65 8.96 -22.22
CA ARG A 107 10.79 9.30 -23.08
C ARG A 107 10.80 10.77 -23.50
N ARG A 108 9.68 11.48 -23.35
CA ARG A 108 9.53 12.92 -23.60
C ARG A 108 9.92 13.77 -22.39
N CYS A 109 10.39 13.17 -21.29
CA CYS A 109 10.76 13.92 -20.10
C CYS A 109 11.86 14.95 -20.38
N HIS A 110 11.82 16.04 -19.61
CA HIS A 110 12.76 17.12 -19.76
C HIS A 110 14.20 16.65 -19.51
N PHE A 111 15.16 17.16 -20.29
CA PHE A 111 16.56 16.76 -20.17
C PHE A 111 17.12 16.95 -18.75
N PHE A 112 16.74 18.03 -18.06
CA PHE A 112 17.15 18.29 -16.67
C PHE A 112 16.37 17.51 -15.59
N SER A 113 15.40 16.66 -15.95
CA SER A 113 14.76 15.77 -14.99
C SER A 113 15.66 14.54 -14.76
N VAL A 114 16.57 14.67 -13.80
CA VAL A 114 17.58 13.65 -13.47
C VAL A 114 16.96 12.26 -13.22
N PRO A 115 15.86 12.10 -12.44
CA PRO A 115 15.29 10.78 -12.14
C PRO A 115 14.91 9.98 -13.38
N CYS A 116 14.38 10.66 -14.40
CA CYS A 116 13.95 10.05 -15.65
C CYS A 116 15.07 9.29 -16.39
N TRP A 117 16.34 9.68 -16.20
CA TRP A 117 17.48 9.02 -16.85
C TRP A 117 17.87 7.67 -16.23
N PHE A 118 17.45 7.41 -15.00
CA PHE A 118 17.79 6.20 -14.25
C PHE A 118 16.67 5.15 -14.26
N HIS A 119 15.52 5.48 -14.82
CA HIS A 119 14.34 4.62 -14.86
C HIS A 119 13.98 4.21 -16.29
N ARG A 120 13.15 3.17 -16.38
CA ARG A 120 12.50 2.84 -17.65
C ARG A 120 11.53 3.96 -18.01
N ARG A 121 11.41 4.20 -19.31
CA ARG A 121 10.63 5.32 -19.85
C ARG A 121 9.66 4.85 -20.89
N PHE A 122 8.41 5.25 -20.75
CA PHE A 122 7.36 4.97 -21.71
C PHE A 122 7.64 5.65 -23.05
N ASN A 123 7.64 4.84 -24.10
CA ASN A 123 7.80 5.26 -25.48
C ASN A 123 6.47 5.14 -26.24
N PRO A 124 5.72 6.23 -26.43
CA PRO A 124 4.46 6.19 -27.16
C PRO A 124 4.63 5.73 -28.61
N ASN A 125 5.77 6.02 -29.24
CA ASN A 125 6.05 5.61 -30.63
C ASN A 125 6.36 4.10 -30.77
N ALA A 126 6.55 3.39 -29.65
CA ALA A 126 6.82 1.95 -29.66
C ALA A 126 5.57 1.12 -29.33
N SER A 127 4.40 1.75 -29.16
CA SER A 127 3.15 1.08 -28.87
C SER A 127 2.14 1.31 -30.00
N SER A 128 1.64 0.23 -30.60
CA SER A 128 0.60 0.29 -31.63
C SER A 128 -0.80 0.58 -31.07
N SER A 129 -0.98 0.48 -29.75
CA SER A 129 -2.25 0.73 -29.05
C SER A 129 -2.29 2.08 -28.34
N PHE A 130 -1.22 2.88 -28.43
CA PHE A 130 -1.13 4.20 -27.83
C PHE A 130 -2.17 5.15 -28.43
N GLN A 131 -2.88 5.85 -27.57
CA GLN A 131 -3.77 6.96 -27.93
C GLN A 131 -3.35 8.23 -27.19
N PRO A 132 -3.10 9.34 -27.91
CA PRO A 132 -2.71 10.60 -27.28
C PRO A 132 -3.90 11.22 -26.55
N ASN A 133 -3.68 11.70 -25.32
CA ASN A 133 -4.64 12.53 -24.59
C ASN A 133 -4.10 13.96 -24.41
N GLY A 134 -2.90 14.11 -23.84
CA GLY A 134 -2.18 15.38 -23.79
C GLY A 134 -2.61 16.36 -22.68
N THR A 135 -3.68 16.05 -21.94
CA THR A 135 -4.10 16.85 -20.77
C THR A 135 -2.97 16.92 -19.76
N LYS A 136 -2.61 18.11 -19.31
CA LYS A 136 -1.54 18.28 -18.32
C LYS A 136 -2.04 17.85 -16.95
N PHE A 137 -1.17 17.19 -16.19
CA PHE A 137 -1.44 16.85 -14.79
C PHE A 137 -0.24 17.20 -13.93
N ALA A 138 -0.51 17.45 -12.65
CA ALA A 138 0.52 17.66 -11.64
C ALA A 138 0.11 17.00 -10.33
N ILE A 139 0.96 16.13 -9.81
CA ILE A 139 0.74 15.45 -8.53
C ILE A 139 1.80 15.93 -7.53
N GLN A 140 1.33 16.48 -6.41
CA GLN A 140 2.20 16.86 -5.30
C GLN A 140 2.30 15.69 -4.33
N TYR A 141 3.51 15.19 -4.14
CA TYR A 141 3.88 14.25 -3.08
C TYR A 141 4.64 15.00 -1.98
N GLY A 142 4.85 14.35 -0.82
CA GLY A 142 5.49 15.02 0.34
C GLY A 142 6.93 15.45 0.09
N THR A 143 7.67 14.72 -0.75
CA THR A 143 9.10 14.93 -1.01
C THR A 143 9.38 15.56 -2.37
N GLY A 144 8.36 15.76 -3.20
CA GLY A 144 8.52 16.17 -4.58
C GLY A 144 7.20 16.29 -5.32
N ARG A 145 7.28 16.68 -6.58
CA ARG A 145 6.16 16.89 -7.48
C ARG A 145 6.46 16.18 -8.79
N VAL A 146 5.43 15.57 -9.36
CA VAL A 146 5.47 14.98 -10.70
C VAL A 146 4.57 15.80 -11.59
N ASP A 147 5.13 16.35 -12.67
CA ASP A 147 4.40 17.06 -13.71
C ASP A 147 4.47 16.27 -15.01
N GLY A 148 3.37 16.24 -15.75
CA GLY A 148 3.31 15.46 -16.98
C GLY A 148 2.09 15.71 -17.83
N ILE A 149 1.82 14.75 -18.72
CA ILE A 149 0.64 14.70 -19.56
C ILE A 149 -0.07 13.35 -19.41
N LEU A 150 -1.37 13.33 -19.58
CA LEU A 150 -2.14 12.11 -19.66
C LEU A 150 -1.97 11.46 -21.04
N SER A 151 -2.01 10.13 -21.04
CA SER A 151 -1.97 9.28 -22.21
C SER A 151 -2.84 8.05 -21.98
N GLU A 152 -3.34 7.45 -23.05
CA GLU A 152 -4.09 6.20 -22.97
C GLU A 152 -3.33 5.07 -23.66
N ASP A 153 -3.25 3.92 -23.01
CA ASP A 153 -2.70 2.70 -23.62
C ASP A 153 -3.21 1.44 -22.88
N LYS A 154 -2.77 0.26 -23.35
CA LYS A 154 -3.14 -1.04 -22.77
C LYS A 154 -2.26 -1.39 -21.57
N LEU A 155 -2.89 -1.61 -20.43
CA LEU A 155 -2.28 -2.15 -19.22
C LEU A 155 -2.25 -3.68 -19.26
N THR A 156 -1.12 -4.24 -18.83
CA THR A 156 -0.93 -5.65 -18.48
C THR A 156 -0.51 -5.76 -17.01
N ILE A 157 -1.22 -6.56 -16.23
CA ILE A 157 -0.96 -6.73 -14.79
C ILE A 157 -1.42 -8.11 -14.32
N GLY A 158 -0.55 -8.87 -13.65
CA GLY A 158 -0.93 -10.18 -13.08
C GLY A 158 -1.48 -11.20 -14.08
N GLY A 159 -1.13 -11.08 -15.36
CA GLY A 159 -1.69 -11.91 -16.43
C GLY A 159 -2.96 -11.35 -17.08
N ILE A 160 -3.64 -10.36 -16.48
CA ILE A 160 -4.65 -9.55 -17.18
C ILE A 160 -3.95 -8.77 -18.29
N LYS A 161 -4.52 -8.78 -19.49
CA LYS A 161 -4.00 -8.09 -20.68
C LYS A 161 -5.08 -7.24 -21.32
N GLY A 162 -4.69 -6.10 -21.87
CA GLY A 162 -5.53 -5.34 -22.80
C GLY A 162 -6.51 -4.36 -22.14
N ALA A 163 -6.38 -4.09 -20.84
CA ALA A 163 -7.18 -3.07 -20.16
C ALA A 163 -6.82 -1.68 -20.70
N SER A 164 -7.78 -0.94 -21.29
CA SER A 164 -7.52 0.46 -21.71
C SER A 164 -7.50 1.35 -20.49
N VAL A 165 -6.34 1.93 -20.15
CA VAL A 165 -6.21 2.83 -19.00
C VAL A 165 -5.69 4.19 -19.45
N ILE A 166 -6.17 5.25 -18.81
CA ILE A 166 -5.55 6.56 -18.86
C ILE A 166 -4.50 6.62 -17.75
N PHE A 167 -3.29 7.05 -18.07
CA PHE A 167 -2.18 7.16 -17.14
C PHE A 167 -1.34 8.42 -17.41
N GLY A 168 -0.53 8.80 -16.43
CA GLY A 168 0.38 9.93 -16.53
C GLY A 168 1.73 9.54 -17.15
N GLU A 169 2.10 10.20 -18.24
CA GLU A 169 3.47 10.30 -18.72
C GLU A 169 4.19 11.41 -17.93
N ALA A 170 5.06 11.03 -16.98
CA ALA A 170 5.82 11.99 -16.20
C ALA A 170 6.90 12.66 -17.08
N LEU A 171 6.81 13.99 -17.19
CA LEU A 171 7.73 14.82 -17.95
C LEU A 171 8.76 15.51 -17.07
N TRP A 172 8.43 15.72 -15.79
CA TRP A 172 9.31 16.34 -14.81
C TRP A 172 9.08 15.75 -13.42
N GLU A 173 10.15 15.29 -12.80
CA GLU A 173 10.20 14.85 -11.41
C GLU A 173 11.12 15.78 -10.63
N SER A 174 10.56 16.51 -9.65
CA SER A 174 11.26 17.63 -9.00
C SER A 174 12.24 17.23 -7.90
N SER A 175 12.28 15.95 -7.50
CA SER A 175 13.05 15.49 -6.34
C SER A 175 14.10 14.46 -6.70
N LEU A 176 15.32 14.61 -6.17
CA LEU A 176 16.38 13.61 -6.32
C LEU A 176 16.09 12.31 -5.58
N VAL A 177 15.06 12.28 -4.72
CA VAL A 177 14.56 11.04 -4.11
C VAL A 177 14.11 10.06 -5.19
N PHE A 178 13.51 10.56 -6.28
CA PHE A 178 13.10 9.71 -7.39
C PHE A 178 14.31 9.06 -8.08
N THR A 179 15.48 9.71 -8.14
CA THR A 179 16.70 9.15 -8.77
C THR A 179 17.20 7.89 -8.09
N VAL A 180 16.95 7.74 -6.79
CA VAL A 180 17.47 6.63 -5.97
C VAL A 180 16.39 5.62 -5.60
N SER A 181 15.15 5.89 -6.02
CA SER A 181 14.07 4.91 -6.04
C SER A 181 14.46 3.73 -6.93
N ARG A 182 14.03 2.53 -6.55
CA ARG A 182 14.10 1.34 -7.43
C ARG A 182 12.87 1.17 -8.34
N PRO A 183 11.63 1.43 -7.88
CA PRO A 183 10.47 1.42 -8.78
C PRO A 183 10.51 2.61 -9.74
N ASP A 184 10.13 2.34 -11.00
CA ASP A 184 9.99 3.33 -12.07
C ASP A 184 8.84 4.32 -11.83
N GLY A 185 7.71 3.86 -11.28
CA GLY A 185 6.52 4.69 -11.10
C GLY A 185 5.57 4.20 -10.00
N ILE A 186 4.33 4.69 -10.04
CA ILE A 186 3.29 4.37 -9.06
C ILE A 186 2.01 3.95 -9.77
N LEU A 187 1.35 2.91 -9.25
CA LEU A 187 -0.01 2.53 -9.60
C LEU A 187 -0.90 2.74 -8.36
N GLY A 188 -1.73 3.78 -8.40
CA GLY A 188 -2.65 4.11 -7.33
C GLY A 188 -3.84 3.16 -7.21
N LEU A 189 -4.14 2.74 -5.98
CA LEU A 189 -5.25 1.87 -5.57
C LEU A 189 -6.21 2.59 -4.58
N GLY A 190 -6.01 3.88 -4.34
CA GLY A 190 -6.92 4.78 -3.63
C GLY A 190 -8.20 5.07 -4.41
N PHE A 191 -9.16 5.78 -3.80
CA PHE A 191 -10.48 5.99 -4.41
C PHE A 191 -10.46 7.05 -5.53
N PRO A 192 -11.39 7.02 -6.50
CA PRO A 192 -11.41 7.95 -7.63
C PRO A 192 -11.38 9.44 -7.24
N ILE A 193 -11.95 9.82 -6.08
CA ILE A 193 -11.99 11.21 -5.60
C ILE A 193 -10.58 11.80 -5.33
N LEU A 194 -9.56 10.97 -5.14
CA LEU A 194 -8.16 11.43 -5.01
C LEU A 194 -7.45 11.55 -6.37
N SER A 195 -8.07 11.10 -7.45
CA SER A 195 -7.42 11.06 -8.75
C SER A 195 -7.33 12.46 -9.35
N VAL A 196 -6.10 12.89 -9.65
CA VAL A 196 -5.85 14.15 -10.34
C VAL A 196 -6.43 14.09 -11.75
N GLU A 197 -7.02 15.18 -12.20
CA GLU A 197 -7.81 15.29 -13.44
C GLU A 197 -9.03 14.35 -13.52
N GLY A 198 -9.48 13.76 -12.41
CA GLY A 198 -10.64 12.86 -12.41
C GLY A 198 -10.44 11.57 -13.19
N VAL A 199 -9.17 11.18 -13.42
CA VAL A 199 -8.83 9.95 -14.14
C VAL A 199 -9.34 8.73 -13.37
N GLN A 200 -9.97 7.80 -14.05
CA GLN A 200 -10.44 6.58 -13.39
C GLN A 200 -9.25 5.71 -12.94
N PRO A 201 -9.19 5.28 -11.66
CA PRO A 201 -8.10 4.45 -11.18
C PRO A 201 -8.05 3.08 -11.87
N PRO A 202 -6.87 2.45 -12.03
CA PRO A 202 -6.74 1.19 -12.76
C PRO A 202 -7.60 0.04 -12.24
N LEU A 203 -7.75 -0.11 -10.91
CA LEU A 203 -8.62 -1.16 -10.33
C LEU A 203 -10.07 -1.01 -10.80
N ASP A 204 -10.58 0.22 -10.77
CA ASP A 204 -11.93 0.57 -11.18
C ASP A 204 -12.13 0.28 -12.68
N VAL A 205 -11.12 0.59 -13.51
CA VAL A 205 -11.11 0.26 -14.95
C VAL A 205 -11.15 -1.24 -15.20
N LEU A 206 -10.38 -2.04 -14.44
CA LEU A 206 -10.35 -3.50 -14.60
C LEU A 206 -11.73 -4.12 -14.35
N VAL A 207 -12.46 -3.61 -13.36
CA VAL A 207 -13.80 -4.08 -13.04
C VAL A 207 -14.81 -3.63 -14.09
N GLU A 208 -14.76 -2.36 -14.51
CA GLU A 208 -15.67 -1.84 -15.53
C GLU A 208 -15.52 -2.56 -16.88
N GLN A 209 -14.29 -2.91 -17.27
CA GLN A 209 -14.02 -3.66 -18.50
C GLN A 209 -14.26 -5.17 -18.37
N GLY A 210 -14.79 -5.64 -17.23
CA GLY A 210 -15.10 -7.06 -17.00
C GLY A 210 -13.86 -7.96 -16.92
N LEU A 211 -12.69 -7.37 -16.64
CA LEU A 211 -11.41 -8.09 -16.51
C LEU A 211 -11.14 -8.52 -15.07
N LEU A 212 -11.92 -8.01 -14.12
CA LEU A 212 -11.86 -8.37 -12.70
C LEU A 212 -13.27 -8.47 -12.12
N ASP A 213 -13.63 -9.63 -11.57
CA ASP A 213 -15.00 -9.90 -11.10
C ASP A 213 -15.42 -9.03 -9.91
N LYS A 214 -14.47 -8.73 -9.02
CA LYS A 214 -14.73 -8.02 -7.77
C LYS A 214 -13.68 -6.93 -7.54
N PRO A 215 -14.08 -5.71 -7.12
CA PRO A 215 -13.16 -4.63 -6.78
C PRO A 215 -12.52 -4.85 -5.40
N VAL A 216 -11.99 -6.05 -5.18
CA VAL A 216 -11.34 -6.48 -3.94
C VAL A 216 -9.89 -6.79 -4.25
N PHE A 217 -8.99 -6.40 -3.38
CA PHE A 217 -7.59 -6.79 -3.46
C PHE A 217 -7.00 -6.98 -2.07
N SER A 218 -5.86 -7.65 -1.97
CA SER A 218 -5.18 -7.81 -0.69
C SER A 218 -3.67 -7.80 -0.84
N PHE A 219 -3.00 -7.43 0.24
CA PHE A 219 -1.56 -7.41 0.33
C PHE A 219 -1.07 -8.38 1.41
N TYR A 220 -0.13 -9.22 1.02
CA TYR A 220 0.80 -9.90 1.92
C TYR A 220 2.19 -9.32 1.68
N LEU A 221 2.76 -8.66 2.70
CA LEU A 221 4.10 -8.08 2.59
C LEU A 221 5.09 -8.93 3.39
N ASN A 222 6.03 -9.56 2.69
CA ASN A 222 7.02 -10.41 3.32
C ASN A 222 8.14 -9.57 3.95
N ARG A 223 8.30 -9.72 5.26
CA ARG A 223 9.25 -8.95 6.07
C ARG A 223 10.62 -9.59 6.24
N ASP A 224 10.81 -10.82 5.76
CA ASP A 224 12.11 -11.46 5.79
C ASP A 224 13.11 -10.70 4.89
N SER A 225 14.20 -10.23 5.49
CA SER A 225 15.25 -9.45 4.81
C SER A 225 16.19 -10.31 3.99
N GLU A 226 16.23 -11.62 4.24
CA GLU A 226 17.20 -12.55 3.65
C GLU A 226 16.73 -13.13 2.31
N VAL A 227 15.46 -12.90 1.95
CA VAL A 227 14.87 -13.41 0.72
C VAL A 227 14.51 -12.28 -0.25
N ALA A 228 14.60 -12.55 -1.55
CA ALA A 228 14.24 -11.59 -2.60
C ALA A 228 12.73 -11.38 -2.73
N ASP A 229 11.96 -12.35 -2.22
CA ASP A 229 10.52 -12.38 -2.29
C ASP A 229 9.91 -11.37 -1.31
N GLY A 230 9.29 -10.32 -1.87
CA GLY A 230 8.66 -9.24 -1.12
C GLY A 230 7.21 -9.51 -0.74
N GLY A 231 6.61 -10.63 -1.16
CA GLY A 231 5.23 -10.96 -0.89
C GLY A 231 4.35 -10.95 -2.15
N GLU A 232 3.06 -10.67 -1.98
CA GLU A 232 2.06 -10.84 -3.03
C GLU A 232 0.95 -9.79 -2.93
N LEU A 233 0.58 -9.22 -4.07
CA LEU A 233 -0.68 -8.53 -4.28
C LEU A 233 -1.65 -9.50 -4.96
N VAL A 234 -2.83 -9.66 -4.39
CA VAL A 234 -3.91 -10.47 -4.97
C VAL A 234 -5.04 -9.54 -5.41
N LEU A 235 -5.46 -9.61 -6.67
CA LEU A 235 -6.66 -8.95 -7.18
C LEU A 235 -7.82 -9.95 -7.24
N GLY A 236 -9.02 -9.48 -6.93
CA GLY A 236 -10.28 -10.25 -6.93
C GLY A 236 -10.63 -10.87 -5.57
N GLY A 237 -9.75 -10.77 -4.58
CA GLY A 237 -9.96 -11.36 -3.26
C GLY A 237 -8.71 -11.39 -2.38
N SER A 238 -8.58 -12.46 -1.59
CA SER A 238 -7.46 -12.68 -0.68
C SER A 238 -7.05 -14.13 -0.65
N ASP A 239 -5.76 -14.41 -0.46
CA ASP A 239 -5.25 -15.77 -0.27
C ASP A 239 -5.27 -16.17 1.22
N PRO A 240 -6.09 -17.15 1.64
CA PRO A 240 -6.11 -17.66 3.00
C PRO A 240 -4.78 -18.27 3.48
N ALA A 241 -3.88 -18.65 2.56
CA ALA A 241 -2.56 -19.15 2.90
C ALA A 241 -1.65 -18.07 3.53
N HIS A 242 -1.97 -16.78 3.36
CA HIS A 242 -1.13 -15.68 3.84
C HIS A 242 -1.52 -15.14 5.22
N TYR A 243 -2.65 -15.58 5.80
CA TYR A 243 -3.10 -15.05 7.09
C TYR A 243 -3.74 -16.10 8.01
N ILE A 244 -3.72 -15.78 9.30
CA ILE A 244 -4.36 -16.57 10.34
C ILE A 244 -5.78 -16.02 10.50
N PRO A 245 -6.84 -16.77 10.15
CA PRO A 245 -8.22 -16.32 10.28
C PRO A 245 -8.62 -16.14 11.77
N PRO A 246 -9.69 -15.37 12.07
CA PRO A 246 -10.57 -14.69 11.12
C PRO A 246 -10.05 -13.32 10.65
N LEU A 247 -10.58 -12.84 9.52
CA LEU A 247 -10.46 -11.44 9.11
C LEU A 247 -11.41 -10.57 9.95
N THR A 248 -10.87 -9.49 10.53
CA THR A 248 -11.67 -8.45 11.19
C THR A 248 -11.97 -7.35 10.18
N PHE A 249 -13.23 -7.25 9.75
CA PHE A 249 -13.66 -6.22 8.81
C PHE A 249 -14.14 -4.96 9.53
N VAL A 250 -13.64 -3.80 9.10
CA VAL A 250 -14.04 -2.48 9.56
C VAL A 250 -14.44 -1.59 8.37
N PRO A 251 -15.44 -0.72 8.51
CA PRO A 251 -15.90 0.13 7.40
C PRO A 251 -14.90 1.25 7.10
N VAL A 252 -14.79 1.62 5.82
CA VAL A 252 -14.10 2.84 5.40
C VAL A 252 -14.95 4.05 5.79
N THR A 253 -14.36 4.96 6.54
CA THR A 253 -15.01 6.15 7.12
C THR A 253 -15.05 7.33 6.15
N VAL A 254 -14.02 7.50 5.32
CA VAL A 254 -13.95 8.53 4.28
C VAL A 254 -13.47 7.86 3.00
N ARG A 255 -14.33 7.76 1.99
CA ARG A 255 -14.06 7.12 0.67
C ARG A 255 -13.17 7.98 -0.24
N ALA A 256 -12.15 8.58 0.35
CA ALA A 256 -11.03 9.19 -0.34
C ALA A 256 -9.81 8.30 -0.19
N TYR A 257 -9.52 7.93 1.06
CA TYR A 257 -8.44 7.02 1.41
C TYR A 257 -9.04 5.69 1.89
N TRP A 258 -8.19 4.69 2.08
CA TRP A 258 -8.52 3.51 2.87
C TRP A 258 -8.49 3.84 4.37
N GLN A 259 -9.34 4.80 4.75
CA GLN A 259 -9.42 5.37 6.09
C GLN A 259 -10.43 4.60 6.95
N ILE A 260 -9.98 4.11 8.09
CA ILE A 260 -10.78 3.43 9.09
C ILE A 260 -10.77 4.22 10.42
N HIS A 261 -11.70 3.88 11.31
CA HIS A 261 -11.61 4.32 12.69
C HIS A 261 -10.66 3.43 13.48
N MET A 262 -9.83 4.04 14.32
CA MET A 262 -8.97 3.36 15.30
C MET A 262 -9.34 3.88 16.68
N GLU A 263 -9.71 2.99 17.59
CA GLU A 263 -10.23 3.41 18.90
C GLU A 263 -9.12 3.87 19.84
N ARG A 264 -7.95 3.22 19.79
CA ARG A 264 -6.83 3.49 20.71
C ARG A 264 -5.51 2.91 20.21
N VAL A 265 -4.41 3.50 20.65
CA VAL A 265 -3.07 2.88 20.60
C VAL A 265 -2.51 2.79 22.02
N THR A 266 -1.95 1.63 22.39
CA THR A 266 -1.27 1.45 23.68
C THR A 266 0.19 1.07 23.48
N VAL A 267 1.07 1.61 24.32
CA VAL A 267 2.49 1.27 24.36
C VAL A 267 2.78 0.64 25.71
N GLY A 268 2.98 -0.69 25.72
CA GLY A 268 3.02 -1.47 26.94
C GLY A 268 1.75 -1.32 27.78
N SER A 269 1.90 -1.26 29.10
CA SER A 269 0.80 -1.06 30.04
C SER A 269 0.60 0.40 30.48
N GLY A 270 1.54 1.29 30.15
CA GLY A 270 1.66 2.60 30.80
C GLY A 270 1.23 3.80 29.96
N LEU A 271 1.18 3.69 28.63
CA LEU A 271 0.90 4.82 27.74
C LEU A 271 -0.26 4.50 26.81
N THR A 272 -1.22 5.43 26.76
CA THR A 272 -2.36 5.42 25.83
C THR A 272 -2.29 6.64 24.93
N LEU A 273 -2.29 6.39 23.62
CA LEU A 273 -2.33 7.37 22.54
C LEU A 273 -3.65 7.19 21.77
N CYS A 274 -4.01 8.14 20.90
CA CYS A 274 -5.30 8.12 20.21
C CYS A 274 -6.47 7.91 21.21
N ALA A 275 -6.38 8.51 22.41
CA ALA A 275 -7.23 8.13 23.55
C ALA A 275 -8.74 8.41 23.33
N ARG A 276 -9.05 9.36 22.45
CA ARG A 276 -10.41 9.76 22.07
C ARG A 276 -10.88 9.10 20.76
N GLY A 277 -10.14 8.10 20.29
CA GLY A 277 -10.25 7.60 18.93
C GLY A 277 -9.64 8.56 17.91
N CYS A 278 -9.25 8.01 16.77
CA CYS A 278 -8.60 8.75 15.69
C CYS A 278 -8.94 8.09 14.35
N ALA A 279 -8.55 8.76 13.27
CA ALA A 279 -8.59 8.18 11.94
C ALA A 279 -7.26 7.47 11.66
N ALA A 280 -7.30 6.33 10.98
CA ALA A 280 -6.14 5.61 10.50
C ALA A 280 -6.28 5.30 9.02
N ILE A 281 -5.26 5.56 8.21
CA ILE A 281 -5.24 5.22 6.78
C ILE A 281 -4.27 4.08 6.55
N LEU A 282 -4.71 3.02 5.87
CA LEU A 282 -3.85 1.93 5.45
C LEU A 282 -3.18 2.27 4.12
N ASP A 283 -1.86 2.40 4.14
CA ASP A 283 -1.09 2.98 3.04
C ASP A 283 0.12 2.13 2.66
N THR A 284 -0.01 1.32 1.61
CA THR A 284 1.07 0.50 1.06
C THR A 284 2.18 1.30 0.38
N GLY A 285 1.98 2.60 0.13
CA GLY A 285 3.02 3.50 -0.35
C GLY A 285 3.95 4.02 0.75
N THR A 286 3.58 3.84 2.03
CA THR A 286 4.34 4.36 3.17
C THR A 286 5.11 3.24 3.89
N PRO A 287 6.44 3.36 4.09
CA PRO A 287 7.25 2.29 4.67
C PRO A 287 7.19 2.15 6.19
N VAL A 288 6.63 3.14 6.90
CA VAL A 288 6.62 3.25 8.37
C VAL A 288 5.23 3.60 8.88
N ILE A 289 4.98 3.46 10.18
CA ILE A 289 3.79 4.02 10.81
C ILE A 289 4.02 5.51 11.07
N ILE A 290 3.05 6.33 10.69
CA ILE A 290 3.13 7.78 10.87
C ILE A 290 1.98 8.25 11.76
N GLY A 291 2.29 9.08 12.75
CA GLY A 291 1.28 9.62 13.65
C GLY A 291 1.52 11.10 13.98
N PRO A 292 0.60 11.70 14.78
CA PRO A 292 0.71 13.07 15.26
C PRO A 292 2.01 13.28 16.04
N THR A 293 2.64 14.45 15.88
CA THR A 293 3.98 14.71 16.41
C THR A 293 4.06 14.48 17.93
N GLU A 294 3.08 14.96 18.69
CA GLU A 294 3.05 14.81 20.15
C GLU A 294 2.88 13.35 20.60
N GLU A 295 2.02 12.59 19.92
CA GLU A 295 1.79 11.17 20.27
C GLU A 295 3.02 10.33 19.92
N ILE A 296 3.66 10.59 18.79
CA ILE A 296 4.89 9.90 18.38
C ILE A 296 6.07 10.26 19.28
N ARG A 297 6.16 11.50 19.76
CA ARG A 297 7.17 11.90 20.75
C ARG A 297 6.99 11.12 22.06
N ALA A 298 5.77 11.08 22.60
CA ALA A 298 5.45 10.31 23.80
C ALA A 298 5.74 8.80 23.62
N LEU A 299 5.43 8.25 22.43
CA LEU A 299 5.79 6.87 22.09
C LEU A 299 7.30 6.64 22.18
N HIS A 300 8.12 7.51 21.57
CA HIS A 300 9.57 7.37 21.58
C HIS A 300 10.18 7.56 22.97
N GLU A 301 9.62 8.42 23.82
CA GLU A 301 9.99 8.52 25.23
C GLU A 301 9.77 7.18 25.95
N ALA A 302 8.66 6.48 25.67
CA ALA A 302 8.35 5.18 26.27
C ALA A 302 9.22 4.01 25.75
N ILE A 303 9.67 4.07 24.49
CA ILE A 303 10.51 3.01 23.88
C ILE A 303 12.01 3.35 23.81
N GLY A 304 12.43 4.47 24.40
CA GLY A 304 13.83 4.89 24.41
C GLY A 304 14.38 5.28 23.04
N GLY A 305 13.54 5.85 22.18
CA GLY A 305 13.92 6.34 20.85
C GLY A 305 14.78 7.61 20.91
N ILE A 306 15.84 7.65 20.11
CA ILE A 306 16.76 8.79 20.02
C ILE A 306 16.46 9.55 18.71
N PRO A 307 16.04 10.81 18.75
CA PRO A 307 15.65 11.55 17.55
C PRO A 307 16.84 11.84 16.63
N LEU A 308 16.58 11.84 15.33
CA LEU A 308 17.48 12.31 14.27
C LEU A 308 16.95 13.59 13.63
N LEU A 309 17.85 14.35 12.98
CA LEU A 309 17.55 15.65 12.37
C LEU A 309 16.44 15.63 11.30
N ALA A 310 16.20 14.48 10.67
CA ALA A 310 15.19 14.32 9.61
C ALA A 310 13.84 13.75 10.10
N GLY A 311 13.66 13.59 11.41
CA GLY A 311 12.41 13.13 12.03
C GLY A 311 12.31 11.62 12.24
N GLU A 312 13.31 10.85 11.80
CA GLU A 312 13.49 9.44 12.21
C GLU A 312 13.99 9.35 13.66
N TYR A 313 13.86 8.16 14.23
CA TYR A 313 14.40 7.82 15.53
C TYR A 313 15.27 6.57 15.44
N ILE A 314 16.40 6.57 16.15
CA ILE A 314 17.24 5.40 16.36
C ILE A 314 16.80 4.68 17.63
N ILE A 315 16.81 3.36 17.58
CA ILE A 315 16.66 2.47 18.73
C ILE A 315 18.00 1.77 18.95
N ARG A 316 18.42 1.63 20.21
CA ARG A 316 19.60 0.79 20.51
C ARG A 316 19.26 -0.66 20.21
N CYS A 317 19.96 -1.28 19.26
CA CYS A 317 19.68 -2.65 18.83
C CYS A 317 19.70 -3.68 19.98
N SER A 318 20.52 -3.45 21.02
CA SER A 318 20.59 -4.29 22.23
C SER A 318 19.32 -4.23 23.09
N GLU A 319 18.52 -3.17 22.97
CA GLU A 319 17.33 -2.96 23.78
C GLU A 319 16.07 -3.56 23.15
N ILE A 320 16.11 -3.96 21.88
CA ILE A 320 14.95 -4.55 21.16
C ILE A 320 14.23 -5.64 21.98
N PRO A 321 14.91 -6.62 22.62
CA PRO A 321 14.23 -7.65 23.39
C PRO A 321 13.45 -7.15 24.62
N LYS A 322 13.73 -5.93 25.09
CA LYS A 322 13.11 -5.33 26.28
C LYS A 322 11.99 -4.34 25.94
N LEU A 323 11.86 -3.95 24.66
CA LEU A 323 10.89 -2.94 24.30
C LEU A 323 9.45 -3.47 24.43
N PRO A 324 8.49 -2.62 24.85
CA PRO A 324 7.12 -3.03 25.01
C PRO A 324 6.44 -3.30 23.67
N ALA A 325 5.36 -4.08 23.67
CA ALA A 325 4.50 -4.16 22.49
C ALA A 325 3.76 -2.82 22.26
N VAL A 326 3.51 -2.49 21.00
CA VAL A 326 2.62 -1.40 20.60
C VAL A 326 1.35 -2.02 20.03
N SER A 327 0.20 -1.75 20.64
CA SER A 327 -1.06 -2.42 20.30
C SER A 327 -2.08 -1.40 19.80
N LEU A 328 -2.71 -1.71 18.66
CA LEU A 328 -3.70 -0.86 18.02
C LEU A 328 -5.07 -1.52 18.18
N LEU A 329 -6.03 -0.83 18.82
CA LEU A 329 -7.42 -1.29 18.91
C LEU A 329 -8.15 -0.81 17.65
N ILE A 330 -8.65 -1.76 16.86
CA ILE A 330 -9.37 -1.50 15.61
C ILE A 330 -10.58 -2.46 15.56
N GLY A 331 -11.80 -1.91 15.51
CA GLY A 331 -13.01 -2.73 15.37
C GLY A 331 -13.23 -3.68 16.55
N GLY A 332 -12.80 -3.28 17.74
CA GLY A 332 -12.86 -4.09 18.96
C GLY A 332 -11.79 -5.19 19.08
N VAL A 333 -10.86 -5.30 18.13
CA VAL A 333 -9.77 -6.29 18.14
C VAL A 333 -8.43 -5.61 18.33
N TRP A 334 -7.56 -6.19 19.16
CA TRP A 334 -6.20 -5.71 19.39
C TRP A 334 -5.21 -6.28 18.37
N PHE A 335 -4.59 -5.38 17.61
CA PHE A 335 -3.52 -5.67 16.66
C PHE A 335 -2.17 -5.31 17.28
N ASN A 336 -1.48 -6.31 17.81
CA ASN A 336 -0.24 -6.14 18.57
C ASN A 336 0.99 -6.18 17.65
N LEU A 337 1.86 -5.19 17.76
CA LEU A 337 3.18 -5.17 17.14
C LEU A 337 4.23 -5.44 18.21
N THR A 338 5.02 -6.49 17.99
CA THR A 338 6.21 -6.77 18.81
C THR A 338 7.34 -5.81 18.46
N ALA A 339 8.39 -5.74 19.29
CA ALA A 339 9.58 -4.95 18.99
C ALA A 339 10.22 -5.33 17.65
N GLN A 340 10.20 -6.63 17.31
CA GLN A 340 10.67 -7.13 16.02
C GLN A 340 9.77 -6.68 14.86
N ASP A 341 8.49 -6.43 15.13
CA ASP A 341 7.55 -5.91 14.14
C ASP A 341 7.73 -4.39 13.92
N TYR A 342 8.11 -3.58 14.89
CA TYR A 342 8.19 -2.12 14.68
C TYR A 342 9.61 -1.54 14.65
N VAL A 343 10.66 -2.34 14.88
CA VAL A 343 12.05 -1.87 14.73
C VAL A 343 12.62 -2.39 13.41
N ILE A 344 13.03 -1.47 12.54
CA ILE A 344 13.65 -1.77 11.25
C ILE A 344 15.15 -1.92 11.47
N GLN A 345 15.70 -3.09 11.13
CA GLN A 345 17.09 -3.43 11.35
C GLN A 345 17.85 -3.46 10.02
N PHE A 346 18.97 -2.76 9.96
CA PHE A 346 19.90 -2.76 8.83
C PHE A 346 21.22 -3.36 9.32
N ALA A 347 21.72 -4.37 8.61
CA ALA A 347 23.02 -4.97 8.87
C ALA A 347 23.91 -4.85 7.62
N GLN A 348 25.10 -4.28 7.77
CA GLN A 348 26.14 -4.32 6.75
C GLN A 348 27.49 -4.54 7.41
N GLY A 349 28.06 -5.73 7.22
CA GLY A 349 29.25 -6.16 7.98
C GLY A 349 28.95 -6.17 9.47
N ASP A 350 29.85 -5.60 10.27
CA ASP A 350 29.71 -5.56 11.74
C ASP A 350 28.80 -4.42 12.25
N VAL A 351 28.38 -3.50 11.36
CA VAL A 351 27.53 -2.37 11.74
C VAL A 351 26.07 -2.79 11.66
N ARG A 352 25.37 -2.66 12.81
CA ARG A 352 23.92 -2.81 12.92
C ARG A 352 23.30 -1.47 13.28
N LEU A 353 22.40 -0.99 12.42
CA LEU A 353 21.59 0.20 12.67
C LEU A 353 20.14 -0.24 12.88
N CYS A 354 19.51 0.26 13.94
CA CYS A 354 18.12 -0.03 14.23
C CYS A 354 17.33 1.29 14.25
N LEU A 355 16.40 1.41 13.31
CA LEU A 355 15.51 2.57 13.20
C LEU A 355 14.14 2.21 13.75
N SER A 356 13.50 3.17 14.40
CA SER A 356 12.09 3.07 14.76
C SER A 356 11.24 3.07 13.49
N GLY A 357 10.28 2.16 13.43
CA GLY A 357 9.23 2.11 12.41
C GLY A 357 8.11 3.13 12.66
N PHE A 358 8.30 4.08 13.57
CA PHE A 358 7.37 5.18 13.85
C PHE A 358 7.99 6.52 13.46
N ARG A 359 7.21 7.38 12.80
CA ARG A 359 7.61 8.74 12.42
C ARG A 359 6.53 9.77 12.74
N ALA A 360 6.95 10.96 13.13
CA ALA A 360 6.07 12.09 13.36
C ALA A 360 5.79 12.85 12.06
N LEU A 361 4.52 13.11 11.75
CA LEU A 361 4.13 14.09 10.73
C LEU A 361 2.66 14.49 10.89
N ASP A 362 2.44 15.76 11.21
CA ASP A 362 1.10 16.35 11.29
C ASP A 362 0.54 16.60 9.88
N ILE A 363 -0.59 15.95 9.57
CA ILE A 363 -1.27 16.09 8.29
C ILE A 363 -2.29 17.23 8.41
N ALA A 364 -2.02 18.35 7.75
CA ALA A 364 -2.94 19.47 7.68
C ALA A 364 -4.05 19.17 6.66
N SER A 365 -5.17 18.54 7.08
CA SER A 365 -6.44 18.55 6.33
C SER A 365 -7.63 17.80 6.94
N PRO A 366 -7.54 16.97 8.00
CA PRO A 366 -8.73 16.44 8.66
C PRO A 366 -9.02 17.11 10.01
N PRO A 367 -10.29 17.17 10.45
CA PRO A 367 -10.69 17.69 11.77
C PRO A 367 -10.24 16.81 12.95
N VAL A 368 -9.60 15.67 12.68
CA VAL A 368 -9.19 14.65 13.66
C VAL A 368 -7.74 14.25 13.39
N PRO A 369 -6.92 13.94 14.42
CA PRO A 369 -5.58 13.39 14.22
C PRO A 369 -5.64 12.13 13.34
N VAL A 370 -4.74 12.05 12.35
CA VAL A 370 -4.65 10.91 11.42
C VAL A 370 -3.35 10.15 11.66
N TRP A 371 -3.49 8.84 11.80
CA TRP A 371 -2.42 7.87 11.71
C TRP A 371 -2.36 7.28 10.30
N ILE A 372 -1.16 6.91 9.85
CA ILE A 372 -0.94 6.13 8.63
C ILE A 372 -0.29 4.83 9.03
N LEU A 373 -0.95 3.72 8.69
CA LEU A 373 -0.52 2.36 8.93
C LEU A 373 0.13 1.83 7.65
N GLY A 374 1.44 2.06 7.56
CA GLY A 374 2.26 1.65 6.42
C GLY A 374 2.79 0.21 6.51
N ASP A 375 3.83 -0.08 5.74
CA ASP A 375 4.47 -1.41 5.60
C ASP A 375 4.85 -2.06 6.93
N VAL A 376 5.24 -1.27 7.95
CA VAL A 376 5.52 -1.80 9.30
C VAL A 376 4.31 -2.51 9.90
N PHE A 377 3.11 -1.95 9.72
CA PHE A 377 1.85 -2.59 10.16
C PHE A 377 1.40 -3.65 9.15
N LEU A 378 1.40 -3.30 7.85
CA LEU A 378 0.89 -4.15 6.76
C LEU A 378 1.76 -5.38 6.46
N GLY A 379 3.01 -5.42 6.94
CA GLY A 379 3.83 -6.63 6.93
C GLY A 379 3.61 -7.54 8.14
N ALA A 380 3.03 -7.03 9.22
CA ALA A 380 2.62 -7.86 10.36
C ALA A 380 1.18 -8.40 10.17
N TYR A 381 0.36 -7.69 9.38
CA TYR A 381 -1.04 -7.98 9.16
C TYR A 381 -1.39 -7.92 7.68
N VAL A 382 -2.01 -8.99 7.15
CA VAL A 382 -2.62 -8.96 5.83
C VAL A 382 -3.80 -8.00 5.87
N ALA A 383 -3.88 -7.14 4.86
CA ALA A 383 -5.00 -6.25 4.63
C ALA A 383 -5.74 -6.64 3.35
N VAL A 384 -7.06 -6.81 3.47
CA VAL A 384 -8.00 -7.03 2.37
C VAL A 384 -8.79 -5.74 2.18
N PHE A 385 -8.63 -5.11 1.03
CA PHE A 385 -9.26 -3.87 0.65
C PHE A 385 -10.45 -4.19 -0.26
N ASP A 386 -11.65 -3.90 0.23
CA ASP A 386 -12.91 -4.18 -0.47
C ASP A 386 -13.57 -2.83 -0.78
N ARG A 387 -13.63 -2.47 -2.08
CA ARG A 387 -14.32 -1.24 -2.51
C ARG A 387 -15.81 -1.27 -2.21
N GLY A 388 -16.36 -2.45 -1.96
CA GLY A 388 -17.79 -2.66 -1.84
C GLY A 388 -18.53 -2.40 -3.15
N ASP A 389 -19.86 -2.46 -3.08
CA ASP A 389 -20.77 -2.09 -4.15
C ASP A 389 -21.83 -1.10 -3.60
N MET A 390 -22.91 -0.85 -4.33
CA MET A 390 -23.98 0.04 -3.82
C MET A 390 -24.69 -0.53 -2.58
N LYS A 391 -24.60 -1.84 -2.29
CA LYS A 391 -25.27 -2.51 -1.17
C LYS A 391 -24.34 -2.71 0.03
N SER A 392 -23.06 -2.93 -0.23
CA SER A 392 -21.99 -3.16 0.74
C SER A 392 -21.03 -1.98 0.70
N GLY A 393 -20.94 -1.22 1.78
CA GLY A 393 -20.00 -0.10 1.83
C GLY A 393 -18.54 -0.59 1.76
N ALA A 394 -17.65 0.27 1.24
CA ALA A 394 -16.22 0.01 1.26
C ALA A 394 -15.72 -0.32 2.69
N ARG A 395 -14.82 -1.29 2.79
CA ARG A 395 -14.32 -1.83 4.07
C ARG A 395 -12.91 -2.39 3.93
N VAL A 396 -12.26 -2.59 5.06
CA VAL A 396 -10.93 -3.21 5.14
C VAL A 396 -11.01 -4.40 6.11
N GLY A 397 -10.51 -5.55 5.66
CA GLY A 397 -10.34 -6.76 6.47
C GLY A 397 -8.90 -6.91 6.93
N LEU A 398 -8.68 -7.13 8.22
CA LEU A 398 -7.36 -7.30 8.81
C LEU A 398 -7.21 -8.67 9.49
N ALA A 399 -6.08 -9.34 9.27
CA ALA A 399 -5.72 -10.58 9.95
C ALA A 399 -4.20 -10.69 10.13
N ARG A 400 -3.75 -11.43 11.15
CA ARG A 400 -2.30 -11.63 11.38
C ARG A 400 -1.70 -12.33 10.16
N ALA A 401 -0.66 -11.76 9.58
CA ALA A 401 0.05 -12.39 8.49
C ALA A 401 0.69 -13.70 8.99
N ARG A 402 0.59 -14.76 8.20
CA ARG A 402 1.33 -15.98 8.49
C ARG A 402 2.80 -15.70 8.25
N PRO A 403 3.68 -16.03 9.20
CA PRO A 403 5.10 -16.12 8.90
C PRO A 403 5.26 -17.12 7.77
N ARG A 404 5.97 -16.76 6.70
CA ARG A 404 6.34 -17.77 5.72
C ARG A 404 7.15 -18.83 6.46
N GLN A 405 6.76 -20.10 6.32
CA GLN A 405 7.60 -21.20 6.76
C GLN A 405 8.90 -21.10 5.94
N ALA A 406 9.91 -20.46 6.52
CA ALA A 406 11.28 -20.67 6.10
C ALA A 406 11.58 -22.12 6.43
N ASP A 407 11.29 -23.01 5.48
CA ASP A 407 11.78 -24.37 5.36
C ASP A 407 12.23 -24.94 6.72
N LEU A 408 11.28 -25.18 7.63
CA LEU A 408 11.56 -25.72 8.97
C LEU A 408 12.30 -27.06 8.84
N GLY A 409 12.18 -27.73 7.68
CA GLY A 409 12.96 -28.91 7.31
C GLY A 409 14.46 -28.67 7.10
N ARG A 410 14.91 -27.46 6.75
CA ARG A 410 16.35 -27.14 6.62
C ARG A 410 17.04 -26.81 7.94
N ARG A 411 16.31 -26.26 8.91
CA ARG A 411 16.86 -26.02 10.26
C ARG A 411 16.91 -27.28 11.12
N GLU A 412 15.99 -28.22 10.92
CA GLU A 412 16.07 -29.53 11.60
C GLU A 412 17.18 -30.43 11.02
N THR A 413 17.40 -30.41 9.70
CA THR A 413 18.51 -31.15 9.09
C THR A 413 19.89 -30.56 9.43
N ALA A 414 20.03 -29.24 9.55
CA ALA A 414 21.27 -28.62 9.99
C ALA A 414 21.59 -28.87 11.49
N ARG A 415 20.58 -29.11 12.34
CA ARG A 415 20.79 -29.52 13.75
C ARG A 415 21.06 -31.02 13.90
N ALA A 416 20.61 -31.84 12.96
CA ALA A 416 20.90 -33.28 12.96
C ALA A 416 22.33 -33.60 12.48
N GLN A 417 22.98 -32.71 11.72
CA GLN A 417 24.33 -32.94 11.17
C GLN A 417 25.50 -32.58 12.10
N TYR A 418 25.24 -32.06 13.30
CA TYR A 418 26.25 -31.77 14.34
C TYR A 418 26.07 -32.60 15.62
N ARG A 419 25.31 -33.69 15.55
CA ARG A 419 25.27 -34.75 16.55
C ARG A 419 25.53 -36.09 15.87
N GLY A 420 26.78 -36.29 15.47
CA GLY A 420 27.35 -37.54 15.01
C GLY A 420 28.78 -37.63 15.51
#